data_AF-A0A109LJX4-F1
#
_entry.id   AF-A0A109LJX4-F1
#
_cell.length_a   1.000
_cell.length_b   1.000
_cell.length_c   1.000
_cell.angle_alpha   90.00
_cell.angle_beta   90.00
_cell.angle_gamma   90.00
#
_symmetry.space_group_name_H-M   'P 1'
#
loop_
_entity.id
_entity.type
_entity.pdbx_description
1 polymer ?
#
loop_
_entity_poly.entity_id
_entity_poly.type
_entity_poly.pdbx_seq_one_letter_code
_entity_poly.pdbx_strand_id
1 'polypeptide(L)'
;MQWLPSPPTDNIYKLLAVFGLWLIAGALTLVSIFSYLDYRFQKETREESHHSQTEQMVNDFTKRIEALEKGTPELHKIADLPDSFNNDVTFLKNSLVIQERKLSTYKEREKDNLDTFMDYLLVHEKEFYIFIGLYATLTSLCTVIGFSRWFQKIQKPGEVLNELDIKIKEASLLKLKIEISQLQPMSKTIEQLFELHFNKPFPEASPSQRTRS
;
A
#
# COMPACT_ATOMS: atom_id res chain seq x y z
N MET A 1 -26.07 -24.29 25.62
CA MET A 1 -25.50 -25.22 24.61
C MET A 1 -25.56 -24.52 23.26
N GLN A 2 -24.41 -24.25 22.63
CA GLN A 2 -24.39 -23.67 21.28
C GLN A 2 -24.69 -24.78 20.27
N TRP A 3 -25.78 -24.61 19.51
CA TRP A 3 -26.39 -25.64 18.65
C TRP A 3 -25.74 -25.75 17.26
N LEU A 4 -24.85 -24.80 16.92
CA LEU A 4 -24.06 -24.79 15.69
C LEU A 4 -22.58 -24.70 16.07
N PRO A 5 -21.69 -25.51 15.48
CA PRO A 5 -20.26 -25.29 15.63
C PRO A 5 -19.96 -23.88 15.10
N SER A 6 -19.32 -23.05 15.94
CA SER A 6 -18.86 -21.74 15.49
C SER A 6 -17.99 -21.96 14.26
N PRO A 7 -18.33 -21.36 13.09
CA PRO A 7 -17.51 -21.47 11.89
C PRO A 7 -16.09 -21.02 12.27
N PRO A 8 -15.03 -21.54 11.62
CA PRO A 8 -13.65 -21.24 11.98
C PRO A 8 -13.42 -19.72 11.85
N THR A 9 -13.64 -19.00 12.94
CA THR A 9 -13.60 -17.54 13.02
C THR A 9 -12.20 -16.99 12.82
N ASP A 10 -11.19 -17.86 12.87
CA ASP A 10 -9.78 -17.55 12.68
C ASP A 10 -9.52 -16.92 11.28
N ASN A 11 -10.19 -17.43 10.25
CA ASN A 11 -9.95 -16.97 8.87
C ASN A 11 -10.69 -15.66 8.53
N ILE A 12 -11.81 -15.38 9.17
CA ILE A 12 -12.65 -14.21 8.86
C ILE A 12 -11.98 -12.91 9.32
N TYR A 13 -11.43 -12.87 10.53
CA TYR A 13 -10.77 -11.66 11.02
C TYR A 13 -9.44 -11.38 10.30
N LYS A 14 -8.70 -12.44 9.93
CA LYS A 14 -7.51 -12.33 9.05
C LYS A 14 -7.89 -11.74 7.70
N LEU A 15 -8.93 -12.29 7.06
CA LEU A 15 -9.42 -11.80 5.78
C LEU A 15 -9.89 -10.35 5.87
N LEU A 16 -10.62 -9.97 6.92
CA LEU A 16 -11.07 -8.59 7.13
C LEU A 16 -9.90 -7.62 7.30
N ALA A 17 -8.86 -8.01 8.04
CA ALA A 17 -7.67 -7.20 8.23
C ALA A 17 -6.85 -7.03 6.94
N VAL A 18 -6.63 -8.12 6.20
CA VAL A 18 -5.95 -8.09 4.89
C VAL A 18 -6.76 -7.28 3.86
N PHE A 19 -8.08 -7.44 3.87
CA PHE A 19 -8.97 -6.66 3.02
C PHE A 19 -8.93 -5.17 3.35
N GLY A 20 -8.95 -4.81 4.64
CA GLY A 20 -8.77 -3.42 5.08
C GLY A 20 -7.45 -2.82 4.61
N LEU A 21 -6.35 -3.60 4.69
CA LEU A 21 -5.04 -3.17 4.20
C LEU A 21 -5.02 -2.98 2.67
N TRP A 22 -5.71 -3.86 1.93
CA TRP A 22 -5.93 -3.70 0.49
C TRP A 22 -6.72 -2.43 0.15
N LEU A 23 -7.74 -2.09 0.94
CA LEU A 23 -8.50 -0.85 0.77
C LEU A 23 -7.63 0.39 1.04
N ILE A 24 -6.69 0.33 1.99
CA ILE A 24 -5.72 1.42 2.22
C ILE A 24 -4.82 1.59 0.99
N ALA A 25 -4.31 0.50 0.42
CA ALA A 25 -3.54 0.56 -0.82
C ALA A 25 -4.37 1.17 -1.96
N GLY A 26 -5.64 0.77 -2.11
CA GLY A 26 -6.59 1.38 -3.03
C GLY A 26 -6.76 2.89 -2.80
N ALA A 27 -6.86 3.33 -1.55
CA ALA A 27 -6.96 4.74 -1.20
C ALA A 27 -5.72 5.54 -1.66
N LEU A 28 -4.52 5.00 -1.43
CA LEU A 28 -3.26 5.61 -1.87
C LEU A 28 -3.19 5.74 -3.40
N THR A 29 -3.65 4.71 -4.12
CA THR A 29 -3.72 4.78 -5.59
C THR A 29 -4.70 5.83 -6.07
N LEU A 30 -5.88 5.95 -5.44
CA LEU A 30 -6.87 6.98 -5.77
C LEU A 30 -6.31 8.38 -5.55
N VAL A 31 -5.67 8.63 -4.40
CA VAL A 31 -5.01 9.92 -4.11
C VAL A 31 -3.97 10.27 -5.16
N SER A 32 -3.18 9.28 -5.59
CA SER A 32 -2.16 9.48 -6.64
C SER A 32 -2.79 9.84 -7.98
N ILE A 33 -3.88 9.16 -8.36
CA ILE A 33 -4.63 9.44 -9.59
C ILE A 33 -5.23 10.85 -9.54
N PHE A 34 -5.88 11.23 -8.44
CA PHE A 34 -6.44 12.58 -8.31
C PHE A 34 -5.38 13.66 -8.36
N SER A 35 -4.22 13.43 -7.73
CA SER A 35 -3.09 14.37 -7.80
C SER A 35 -2.57 14.54 -9.23
N TYR A 36 -2.48 13.45 -9.99
CA TYR A 36 -2.07 13.50 -11.40
C TYR A 36 -3.10 14.26 -12.26
N LEU A 37 -4.39 14.01 -12.04
CA LEU A 37 -5.46 14.68 -12.75
C LEU A 37 -5.45 16.19 -12.45
N ASP A 38 -5.38 16.58 -11.19
CA ASP A 38 -5.28 17.99 -10.78
C ASP A 38 -4.09 18.71 -11.45
N TYR A 39 -2.89 18.10 -11.41
CA TYR A 39 -1.72 18.63 -12.12
C TYR A 39 -1.98 18.86 -13.61
N ARG A 40 -2.63 17.90 -14.27
CA ARG A 40 -2.97 18.00 -15.68
C ARG A 40 -3.99 19.10 -15.96
N PHE A 41 -5.05 19.19 -15.15
CA PHE A 41 -6.06 20.25 -15.27
C PHE A 41 -5.45 21.64 -15.11
N GLN A 42 -4.53 21.83 -14.14
CA GLN A 42 -3.85 23.11 -13.97
C GLN A 42 -2.99 23.48 -15.18
N LYS A 43 -2.30 22.49 -15.76
CA LYS A 43 -1.50 22.70 -16.97
C LYS A 43 -2.38 23.09 -18.15
N GLU A 44 -3.47 22.38 -18.39
CA GLU A 44 -4.43 22.68 -19.46
C GLU A 44 -5.08 24.04 -19.27
N THR A 45 -5.59 24.33 -18.07
CA THR A 45 -6.20 25.63 -17.75
C THR A 45 -5.23 26.78 -18.02
N ARG A 46 -3.94 26.58 -17.74
CA ARG A 46 -2.90 27.57 -18.02
C ARG A 46 -2.66 27.74 -19.53
N GLU A 47 -2.59 26.65 -20.28
CA GLU A 47 -2.43 26.68 -21.74
C GLU A 47 -3.63 27.35 -22.42
N GLU A 48 -4.85 27.00 -22.02
CA GLU A 48 -6.10 27.64 -22.46
C GLU A 48 -6.15 29.13 -22.11
N SER A 49 -5.76 29.48 -20.88
CA SER A 49 -5.73 30.89 -20.47
C SER A 49 -4.73 31.70 -21.30
N HIS A 50 -3.54 31.15 -21.58
CA HIS A 50 -2.57 31.80 -22.45
C HIS A 50 -3.06 31.91 -23.90
N HIS A 51 -3.77 30.90 -24.41
CA HIS A 51 -4.39 30.94 -25.73
C HIS A 51 -5.45 32.04 -25.82
N SER A 52 -6.40 32.07 -24.88
CA SER A 52 -7.46 33.08 -24.82
C SER A 52 -6.90 34.51 -24.68
N GLN A 53 -5.87 34.70 -23.86
CA GLN A 53 -5.18 35.99 -23.75
C GLN A 53 -4.51 36.40 -25.08
N THR A 54 -3.92 35.44 -25.80
CA THR A 54 -3.30 35.70 -27.10
C THR A 54 -4.34 36.12 -28.13
N GLU A 55 -5.51 35.46 -28.18
CA GLU A 55 -6.62 35.86 -29.05
C GLU A 55 -7.13 37.27 -28.74
N GLN A 56 -7.29 37.60 -27.46
CA GLN A 56 -7.68 38.94 -27.04
C GLN A 56 -6.66 39.98 -27.49
N MET A 57 -5.36 39.72 -27.28
CA MET A 57 -4.30 40.62 -27.73
C MET A 57 -4.29 40.80 -29.25
N VAL A 58 -4.50 39.74 -30.04
CA VAL A 58 -4.60 39.84 -31.51
C VAL A 58 -5.75 40.78 -31.88
N ASN A 59 -6.94 40.57 -31.29
CA ASN A 59 -8.11 41.41 -31.54
C ASN A 59 -7.86 42.89 -31.16
N ASP A 60 -7.23 43.12 -30.02
CA ASP A 60 -6.92 44.47 -29.54
C ASP A 60 -5.90 45.17 -30.44
N PHE A 61 -4.84 44.49 -30.86
CA PHE A 61 -3.88 45.03 -31.83
C PHE A 61 -4.53 45.33 -33.18
N THR A 62 -5.37 44.43 -33.71
CA THR A 62 -6.09 44.63 -34.97
C THR A 62 -7.01 45.85 -34.89
N LYS A 63 -7.85 45.95 -33.85
CA LYS A 63 -8.73 47.10 -33.63
C LYS A 63 -7.96 48.41 -33.49
N ARG A 64 -6.83 48.38 -32.79
CA ARG A 64 -5.98 49.56 -32.61
C ARG A 64 -5.38 50.01 -33.94
N ILE A 65 -4.85 49.10 -34.73
CA ILE A 65 -4.30 49.40 -36.06
C ILE A 65 -5.39 49.98 -36.97
N GLU A 66 -6.58 49.37 -37.00
CA GLU A 66 -7.71 49.89 -37.77
C GLU A 66 -8.13 51.29 -37.33
N ALA A 67 -8.16 51.57 -36.02
CA ALA A 67 -8.50 52.89 -35.49
C ALA A 67 -7.48 53.96 -35.91
N LEU A 68 -6.18 53.60 -35.97
CA LEU A 68 -5.13 54.48 -36.47
C LEU A 68 -5.24 54.70 -37.99
N GLU A 69 -5.50 53.64 -38.77
CA GLU A 69 -5.67 53.72 -40.23
C GLU A 69 -6.92 54.51 -40.65
N LYS A 70 -8.00 54.45 -39.86
CA LYS A 70 -9.25 55.21 -40.06
C LYS A 70 -9.18 56.65 -39.55
N GLY A 71 -8.07 57.07 -38.94
CA GLY A 71 -7.89 58.42 -38.41
C GLY A 71 -8.66 58.71 -37.12
N THR A 72 -9.01 57.69 -36.34
CA THR A 72 -9.70 57.80 -35.04
C THR A 72 -8.79 57.33 -33.88
N PRO A 73 -7.72 58.09 -33.53
CA PRO A 73 -6.67 57.65 -32.61
C PRO A 73 -7.12 57.57 -31.13
N GLU A 74 -8.28 58.14 -30.78
CA GLU A 74 -8.85 58.06 -29.43
C GLU A 74 -9.51 56.70 -29.13
N LEU A 75 -9.82 55.92 -30.16
CA LEU A 75 -10.54 54.65 -30.01
C LEU A 75 -9.58 53.46 -29.81
N HIS A 76 -10.05 52.47 -29.05
CA HIS A 76 -9.40 51.15 -28.87
C HIS A 76 -7.95 51.21 -28.37
N LYS A 77 -7.61 52.17 -27.50
CA LYS A 77 -6.31 52.17 -26.81
C LYS A 77 -6.16 50.93 -25.92
N ILE A 78 -5.01 50.28 -26.00
CA ILE A 78 -4.68 49.12 -25.17
C ILE A 78 -4.25 49.65 -23.79
N ALA A 79 -4.98 49.27 -22.73
CA ALA A 79 -4.84 49.87 -21.40
C ALA A 79 -3.45 49.72 -20.78
N ASP A 80 -2.80 48.56 -20.98
CA ASP A 80 -1.49 48.24 -20.38
C ASP A 80 -0.29 48.71 -21.24
N LEU A 81 -0.55 49.36 -22.38
CA LEU A 81 0.49 49.77 -23.32
C LEU A 81 0.71 51.30 -23.26
N PRO A 82 1.95 51.80 -23.10
CA PRO A 82 2.21 53.24 -23.11
C PRO A 82 1.74 53.92 -24.41
N ASP A 83 1.28 55.17 -24.31
CA ASP A 83 0.78 55.94 -25.47
C ASP A 83 1.79 56.02 -26.62
N SER A 84 3.10 56.01 -26.34
CA SER A 84 4.14 56.00 -27.37
C SER A 84 4.07 54.77 -28.27
N PHE A 85 3.82 53.59 -27.69
CA PHE A 85 3.69 52.33 -28.41
C PHE A 85 2.28 52.13 -28.97
N ASN A 86 1.26 52.64 -28.28
CA ASN A 86 -0.13 52.63 -28.74
C ASN A 86 -0.34 53.44 -30.03
N ASN A 87 0.55 54.37 -30.37
CA ASN A 87 0.47 55.18 -31.59
C ASN A 87 1.49 54.77 -32.67
N ASP A 88 2.36 53.80 -32.39
CA ASP A 88 3.35 53.30 -33.35
C ASP A 88 2.78 52.11 -34.14
N VAL A 89 2.29 52.38 -35.36
CA VAL A 89 1.72 51.37 -36.25
C VAL A 89 2.71 50.24 -36.57
N THR A 90 4.00 50.56 -36.68
CA THR A 90 5.08 49.59 -36.96
C THR A 90 5.24 48.62 -35.79
N PHE A 91 5.27 49.14 -34.56
CA PHE A 91 5.30 48.32 -33.36
C PHE A 91 4.07 47.41 -33.24
N LEU A 92 2.87 47.97 -33.48
CA LEU A 92 1.62 47.21 -33.40
C LEU A 92 1.56 46.09 -34.45
N LYS A 93 1.95 46.37 -35.70
CA LYS A 93 2.01 45.36 -36.77
C LYS A 93 3.03 44.25 -36.47
N ASN A 94 4.21 44.61 -35.97
CA ASN A 94 5.20 43.61 -35.56
C ASN A 94 4.71 42.74 -34.40
N SER A 95 4.04 43.35 -33.41
CA SER A 95 3.46 42.65 -32.27
C SER A 95 2.33 41.72 -32.70
N LEU A 96 1.46 42.17 -33.60
CA LEU A 96 0.39 41.36 -34.20
C LEU A 96 0.97 40.08 -34.84
N VAL A 97 1.98 40.21 -35.70
CA VAL A 97 2.61 39.06 -36.37
C VAL A 97 3.20 38.05 -35.37
N ILE A 98 3.77 38.53 -34.26
CA ILE A 98 4.30 37.66 -33.20
C ILE A 98 3.15 36.90 -32.51
N GLN A 99 2.04 37.58 -32.20
CA GLN A 99 0.89 36.95 -31.54
C GLN A 99 0.15 35.98 -32.48
N GLU A 100 -0.02 36.32 -33.75
CA GLU A 100 -0.57 35.42 -34.78
C GLU A 100 0.29 34.16 -34.96
N ARG A 101 1.62 34.31 -34.92
CA ARG A 101 2.53 33.16 -34.94
C ARG A 101 2.35 32.26 -33.72
N LYS A 102 2.19 32.83 -32.53
CA LYS A 102 1.91 32.06 -31.31
C LYS A 102 0.56 31.36 -31.40
N LEU A 103 -0.47 32.05 -31.89
CA LEU A 103 -1.81 31.51 -32.07
C LEU A 103 -1.83 30.34 -33.05
N SER A 104 -1.16 30.46 -34.19
CA SER A 104 -1.06 29.38 -35.19
C SER A 104 -0.23 28.18 -34.74
N THR A 105 0.60 28.34 -33.70
CA THR A 105 1.38 27.24 -33.12
C THR A 105 0.60 26.49 -32.04
N TYR A 106 -0.45 27.10 -31.48
CA TYR A 106 -1.32 26.44 -30.51
C TYR A 106 -2.05 25.27 -31.19
N LYS A 107 -2.07 24.13 -30.50
CA LYS A 107 -2.79 22.94 -30.92
C LYS A 107 -3.70 22.55 -29.78
N GLU A 108 -5.00 22.64 -30.04
CA GLU A 108 -6.01 22.11 -29.13
C GLU A 108 -5.77 20.62 -28.96
N ARG A 109 -5.82 20.16 -27.71
CA ARG A 109 -5.62 18.75 -27.41
C ARG A 109 -6.90 17.98 -27.67
N GLU A 110 -6.77 16.78 -28.25
CA GLU A 110 -7.90 15.86 -28.32
C GLU A 110 -8.30 15.38 -26.92
N LYS A 111 -9.61 15.35 -26.68
CA LYS A 111 -10.19 14.85 -25.44
C LYS A 111 -9.96 13.35 -25.32
N ASP A 112 -9.57 12.89 -24.14
CA ASP A 112 -9.36 11.48 -23.85
C ASP A 112 -10.39 10.93 -22.85
N ASN A 113 -10.23 9.65 -22.51
CA ASN A 113 -11.12 8.96 -21.57
C ASN A 113 -11.03 9.53 -20.14
N LEU A 114 -9.90 10.11 -19.74
CA LEU A 114 -9.74 10.73 -18.43
C LEU A 114 -10.51 12.06 -18.35
N ASP A 115 -10.57 12.80 -19.45
CA ASP A 115 -11.38 14.02 -19.51
C ASP A 115 -12.87 13.67 -19.35
N THR A 116 -13.34 12.62 -20.03
CA THR A 116 -14.72 12.13 -19.88
C THR A 116 -15.02 11.68 -18.44
N PHE A 117 -14.05 11.03 -17.78
CA PHE A 117 -14.19 10.63 -16.39
C PHE A 117 -14.30 11.84 -15.45
N MET A 118 -13.54 12.90 -15.72
CA MET A 118 -13.54 14.10 -14.90
C MET A 118 -14.79 14.95 -15.12
N ASP A 119 -15.27 15.04 -16.37
CA ASP A 119 -16.58 15.62 -16.67
C ASP A 119 -17.70 14.88 -15.93
N TYR A 120 -17.65 13.54 -15.87
CA TYR A 120 -18.60 12.74 -15.10
C TYR A 120 -18.52 13.03 -13.59
N LEU A 121 -17.31 13.11 -13.04
CA LEU A 121 -17.08 13.44 -11.62
C LEU A 121 -17.59 14.83 -11.25
N LEU A 122 -17.38 15.83 -12.11
CA LEU A 122 -17.86 17.19 -11.90
C LEU A 122 -19.38 17.25 -11.86
N VAL A 123 -20.07 16.51 -12.73
CA VAL A 123 -21.54 16.45 -12.73
C VAL A 123 -22.08 15.73 -11.50
N HIS A 124 -21.39 14.70 -11.01
CA HIS A 124 -21.83 13.85 -9.89
C HIS A 124 -21.04 14.11 -8.59
N GLU A 125 -20.56 15.34 -8.40
CA GLU A 125 -19.64 15.70 -7.31
C GLU A 125 -20.17 15.26 -5.93
N LYS A 126 -21.46 15.45 -5.66
CA LYS A 126 -22.10 15.07 -4.39
C LYS A 126 -22.09 13.56 -4.16
N GLU A 127 -22.45 12.79 -5.17
CA GLU A 127 -22.47 11.32 -5.10
C GLU A 127 -21.05 10.79 -4.90
N PHE A 128 -20.08 11.43 -5.54
CA PHE A 128 -18.68 11.11 -5.40
C PHE A 128 -18.15 11.37 -3.98
N TYR A 129 -18.47 12.49 -3.34
CA TYR A 129 -18.11 12.72 -1.94
C TYR A 129 -18.76 11.72 -0.99
N ILE A 130 -20.03 11.35 -1.25
CA ILE A 130 -20.71 10.30 -0.48
C ILE A 130 -19.97 8.96 -0.65
N PHE A 131 -19.59 8.61 -1.87
CA PHE A 131 -18.83 7.40 -2.17
C PHE A 131 -17.47 7.38 -1.45
N ILE A 132 -16.71 8.48 -1.50
CA ILE A 132 -15.45 8.59 -0.76
C ILE A 132 -15.67 8.44 0.74
N GLY A 133 -16.70 9.09 1.30
CA GLY A 133 -17.04 8.99 2.72
C GLY A 133 -17.37 7.55 3.13
N LEU A 134 -18.18 6.85 2.33
CA LEU A 134 -18.50 5.44 2.54
C LEU A 134 -17.26 4.54 2.41
N TYR A 135 -16.40 4.81 1.43
CA TYR A 135 -15.16 4.08 1.24
C TYR A 135 -14.20 4.25 2.44
N ALA A 136 -14.03 5.49 2.91
CA ALA A 136 -13.16 5.80 4.04
C ALA A 136 -13.68 5.18 5.35
N THR A 137 -14.99 5.25 5.60
CA THR A 137 -15.62 4.63 6.77
C THR A 137 -15.51 3.10 6.72
N LEU A 138 -15.78 2.48 5.57
CA LEU A 138 -15.63 1.04 5.37
C LEU A 138 -14.17 0.60 5.58
N THR A 139 -13.22 1.33 5.01
CA THR A 139 -11.78 1.05 5.16
C THR A 139 -11.35 1.12 6.62
N SER A 140 -11.78 2.16 7.34
CA SER A 140 -11.48 2.35 8.76
C SER A 140 -12.09 1.22 9.60
N LEU A 141 -13.37 0.89 9.37
CA LEU A 141 -14.07 -0.18 10.08
C LEU A 141 -13.42 -1.54 9.84
N CYS A 142 -13.15 -1.91 8.59
CA CYS A 142 -12.52 -3.19 8.25
C CYS A 142 -11.12 -3.30 8.85
N THR A 143 -10.32 -2.23 8.78
CA THR A 143 -8.97 -2.23 9.33
C THR A 143 -9.00 -2.33 10.86
N VAL A 144 -9.72 -1.43 11.54
CA VAL A 144 -9.72 -1.36 13.01
C VAL A 144 -10.38 -2.60 13.62
N ILE A 145 -11.56 -3.00 13.13
CA ILE A 145 -12.27 -4.18 13.67
C ILE A 145 -11.52 -5.46 13.30
N GLY A 146 -10.98 -5.54 12.08
CA GLY A 146 -10.23 -6.68 11.58
C GLY A 146 -9.01 -6.93 12.42
N PHE A 147 -8.13 -5.93 12.54
CA PHE A 147 -6.91 -6.04 13.34
C PHE A 147 -7.21 -6.24 14.83
N SER A 148 -8.15 -5.49 15.42
CA SER A 148 -8.45 -5.58 16.85
C SER A 148 -8.97 -6.96 17.23
N ARG A 149 -9.96 -7.50 16.49
CA ARG A 149 -10.52 -8.83 16.77
C ARG A 149 -9.55 -9.95 16.42
N TRP A 150 -8.76 -9.79 15.36
CA TRP A 150 -7.70 -10.73 15.03
C TRP A 150 -6.68 -10.85 16.17
N PHE A 151 -6.18 -9.71 16.67
CA PHE A 151 -5.22 -9.67 17.76
C PHE A 151 -5.77 -10.34 19.03
N GLN A 152 -7.00 -10.00 19.42
CA GLN A 152 -7.61 -10.52 20.64
C GLN A 152 -7.98 -12.00 20.58
N LYS A 153 -8.53 -12.47 19.45
CA LYS A 153 -9.10 -13.82 19.35
C LYS A 153 -8.17 -14.86 18.76
N ILE A 154 -7.14 -14.45 18.03
CA ILE A 154 -6.25 -15.38 17.31
C ILE A 154 -4.83 -15.23 17.83
N GLN A 155 -4.28 -14.03 17.79
CA GLN A 155 -2.87 -13.84 18.14
C GLN A 155 -2.62 -14.13 19.63
N LYS A 156 -3.38 -13.51 20.55
CA LYS A 156 -3.20 -13.76 21.99
C LYS A 156 -3.38 -15.23 22.39
N PRO A 157 -4.45 -15.94 22.00
CA PRO A 157 -4.57 -17.36 22.32
C PRO A 157 -3.47 -18.21 21.68
N GLY A 158 -3.04 -17.87 20.46
CA GLY A 158 -1.93 -18.54 19.78
C GLY A 158 -0.60 -18.37 20.52
N GLU A 159 -0.31 -17.18 21.04
CA GLU A 159 0.87 -16.90 21.87
C GLU A 159 0.86 -17.74 23.15
N VAL A 160 -0.29 -17.80 23.85
CA VAL A 160 -0.46 -18.63 25.05
C VAL A 160 -0.29 -20.11 24.75
N LEU A 161 -0.86 -20.59 23.65
CA LEU A 161 -0.73 -21.98 23.21
C LEU A 161 0.72 -22.34 22.91
N ASN A 162 1.44 -21.44 22.23
CA ASN A 162 2.85 -21.64 21.88
C ASN A 162 3.74 -21.65 23.13
N GLU A 163 3.48 -20.78 24.10
CA GLU A 163 4.19 -20.79 25.38
C GLU A 163 3.96 -22.11 26.16
N LEU A 164 2.72 -22.61 26.17
CA LEU A 164 2.40 -23.90 26.78
C LEU A 164 3.11 -25.06 26.07
N ASP A 165 3.15 -25.06 24.74
CA ASP A 165 3.84 -26.08 23.95
C ASP A 165 5.35 -26.07 24.22
N ILE A 166 5.96 -24.89 24.35
CA ILE A 166 7.36 -24.75 24.76
C ILE A 166 7.58 -25.38 26.14
N LYS A 167 6.74 -25.07 27.13
CA LYS A 167 6.85 -25.64 28.49
C LYS A 167 6.68 -27.16 28.49
N ILE A 168 5.76 -27.70 27.70
CA ILE A 168 5.54 -29.15 27.57
C ILE A 168 6.78 -29.82 26.96
N LYS A 169 7.36 -29.22 25.91
CA LYS A 169 8.59 -29.72 25.28
C LYS A 169 9.76 -29.71 26.26
N GLU A 170 9.93 -28.64 27.04
CA GLU A 170 10.96 -28.55 28.09
C GLU A 170 10.77 -29.62 29.17
N ALA A 171 9.54 -29.78 29.69
CA ALA A 171 9.23 -30.81 30.66
C ALA A 171 9.46 -32.23 30.12
N SER A 172 9.14 -32.46 28.84
CA SER A 172 9.39 -33.74 28.16
C SER A 172 10.88 -34.01 28.01
N LEU A 173 11.68 -33.00 27.65
CA LEU A 173 13.13 -33.11 27.60
C LEU A 173 13.74 -33.40 28.97
N LEU A 174 13.22 -32.77 30.03
CA LEU A 174 13.65 -33.02 31.41
C LEU A 174 13.34 -34.46 31.81
N LYS A 175 12.12 -34.94 31.54
CA LYS A 175 11.72 -36.32 31.77
C LYS A 175 12.64 -37.32 31.04
N LEU A 176 12.91 -37.09 29.75
CA LEU A 176 13.83 -37.92 28.97
C LEU A 176 15.24 -37.92 29.55
N LYS A 177 15.75 -36.78 30.02
CA LYS A 177 17.05 -36.70 30.70
C LYS A 177 17.08 -37.53 31.98
N ILE A 178 16.01 -37.49 32.78
CA ILE A 178 15.89 -38.32 33.99
C ILE A 178 15.88 -39.80 33.62
N GLU A 179 15.06 -40.21 32.65
CA GLU A 179 14.99 -41.61 32.21
C GLU A 179 16.35 -42.12 31.70
N ILE A 180 17.06 -41.33 30.89
CA ILE A 180 18.43 -41.65 30.46
C ILE A 180 19.37 -41.77 31.66
N SER A 181 19.31 -40.85 32.61
CA SER A 181 20.15 -40.87 33.81
C SER A 181 19.87 -42.05 34.74
N GLN A 182 18.66 -42.61 34.72
CA GLN A 182 18.28 -43.82 35.46
C GLN A 182 18.69 -45.09 34.72
N LEU A 183 18.66 -45.06 33.38
CA LEU A 183 19.09 -46.19 32.54
C LEU A 183 20.62 -46.39 32.52
N GLN A 184 21.42 -45.33 32.61
CA GLN A 184 22.88 -45.43 32.66
C GLN A 184 23.45 -46.24 33.85
N PRO A 185 23.04 -46.03 35.10
CA PRO A 185 23.49 -46.85 36.22
C PRO A 185 22.92 -48.27 36.12
N MET A 186 21.69 -48.45 35.60
CA MET A 186 21.14 -49.79 35.37
C MET A 186 21.92 -50.56 34.31
N SER A 187 22.35 -49.94 33.20
CA SER A 187 23.16 -50.62 32.20
C SER A 187 24.51 -51.05 32.77
N LYS A 188 25.16 -50.19 33.56
CA LYS A 188 26.41 -50.54 34.27
C LYS A 188 26.21 -51.65 35.31
N THR A 189 25.07 -51.65 36.00
CA THR A 189 24.74 -52.70 36.98
C THR A 189 24.45 -54.02 36.28
N ILE A 190 23.81 -53.99 35.10
CA ILE A 190 23.57 -55.18 34.26
C ILE A 190 24.89 -55.67 33.66
N GLU A 191 25.78 -54.81 33.19
CA GLU A 191 27.14 -55.17 32.75
C GLU A 191 27.92 -55.84 33.89
N GLN A 192 27.91 -55.25 35.10
CA GLN A 192 28.55 -55.82 36.28
C GLN A 192 27.94 -57.18 36.67
N LEU A 193 26.61 -57.32 36.63
CA LEU A 193 25.92 -58.59 36.89
C LEU A 193 26.24 -59.63 35.82
N PHE A 194 26.35 -59.23 34.55
CA PHE A 194 26.73 -60.10 33.44
C PHE A 194 28.17 -60.60 33.59
N GLU A 195 29.12 -59.71 33.91
CA GLU A 195 30.49 -60.10 34.26
C GLU A 195 30.53 -61.05 35.45
N LEU A 196 29.72 -60.82 36.49
CA LEU A 196 29.67 -61.69 37.68
C LEU A 196 29.07 -63.07 37.40
N HIS A 197 28.10 -63.15 36.48
CA HIS A 197 27.45 -64.41 36.10
C HIS A 197 28.24 -65.22 35.07
N PHE A 198 28.96 -64.56 34.15
CA PHE A 198 29.73 -65.23 33.09
C PHE A 198 31.21 -65.44 33.43
N ASN A 199 31.74 -64.84 34.51
CA ASN A 199 33.14 -64.97 34.92
C ASN A 199 33.34 -65.85 36.17
N LYS A 200 32.39 -66.73 36.50
CA LYS A 200 32.59 -67.78 37.50
C LYS A 200 33.41 -68.93 36.86
N PRO A 201 34.63 -69.23 37.31
CA PRO A 201 35.32 -70.43 36.88
C PRO A 201 34.54 -71.67 37.38
N PHE A 202 34.35 -72.65 36.49
CA PHE A 202 33.90 -73.98 36.89
C PHE A 202 34.84 -74.52 37.98
N PRO A 203 34.33 -75.04 39.11
CA PRO A 203 35.21 -75.66 40.10
C PRO A 203 35.83 -76.93 39.47
N GLU A 204 37.16 -76.94 39.35
CA GLU A 204 37.95 -78.10 38.98
C GLU A 204 37.69 -79.28 39.91
N ALA A 205 37.59 -80.47 39.33
CA ALA A 205 37.41 -81.72 40.05
C ALA A 205 38.63 -82.03 40.95
N SER A 206 38.38 -82.23 42.25
CA SER A 206 39.39 -82.68 43.22
C SER A 206 39.79 -84.15 42.95
N PRO A 207 41.09 -84.51 42.99
CA PRO A 207 41.52 -85.90 42.79
C PRO A 207 41.23 -86.75 44.03
N SER A 208 40.80 -87.99 43.79
CA SER A 208 40.49 -89.01 44.80
C SER A 208 41.74 -89.43 45.59
N GLN A 209 41.76 -89.16 46.89
CA GLN A 209 42.70 -89.82 47.80
C GLN A 209 42.15 -91.19 48.23
N ARG A 210 42.93 -92.23 47.93
CA ARG A 210 42.81 -93.59 48.44
C ARG A 210 42.85 -93.60 49.97
N THR A 211 41.88 -94.25 50.59
CA THR A 211 42.06 -94.90 51.90
C THR A 211 41.64 -96.36 51.82
N ARG A 212 42.59 -97.21 52.20
CA ARG A 212 42.50 -98.67 52.33
C ARG A 212 41.46 -99.08 53.37
N SER A 213 40.74 -100.16 53.08
CA SER A 213 40.31 -101.17 54.05
C SER A 213 40.64 -102.53 53.46
#